data_AF-A0AAV0HZ14-F1
#
_entry.id   AF-A0AAV0HZ14-F1
#
_cell.length_a   1.000
_cell.length_b   1.000
_cell.length_c   1.000
_cell.angle_alpha   90.00
_cell.angle_beta   90.00
_cell.angle_gamma   90.00
#
_symmetry.space_group_name_H-M   'P 1'
#
loop_
_entity.id
_entity.type
_entity.pdbx_description
1 polymer ?
#
loop_
_entity_poly.entity_id
_entity_poly.type
_entity_poly.pdbx_seq_one_letter_code
_entity_poly.pdbx_strand_id
1 'polypeptide(L)'
;RRKAFSLLSAIAKFPTVPIRFFRKASQAHCEQQEEALHSFLPMASLLKTLAKQSSGLVGSSTPTATRNFSLVSSQISQHTGKWMQDTTKKSPMELINEIPPIKVEGRIAACEGDTNPALGHPIEFICLDLKEPAVCKYCGLRFVQDHHH
;
A
#
# COMPACT_ATOMS: atom_id res chain seq x y z
N ARG A 1 -5.04 40.20 -45.88
CA ARG A 1 -6.19 40.20 -44.92
C ARG A 1 -6.40 38.76 -44.44
N ARG A 2 -6.02 38.50 -43.17
CA ARG A 2 -6.47 37.45 -42.25
C ARG A 2 -6.42 35.98 -42.75
N LYS A 3 -5.22 35.39 -42.65
CA LYS A 3 -5.03 33.96 -42.38
C LYS A 3 -4.87 33.76 -40.87
N ALA A 4 -5.32 32.60 -40.38
CA ALA A 4 -5.00 31.97 -39.10
C ALA A 4 -5.41 32.71 -37.84
N PHE A 5 -6.47 32.25 -37.17
CA PHE A 5 -6.65 32.23 -35.69
C PHE A 5 -8.05 31.71 -35.40
N SER A 6 -8.23 30.38 -35.31
CA SER A 6 -9.32 29.76 -34.53
C SER A 6 -9.20 28.23 -34.56
N LEU A 7 -8.05 27.69 -34.14
CA LEU A 7 -7.90 26.27 -33.80
C LEU A 7 -7.08 26.15 -32.52
N LEU A 8 -7.50 26.87 -31.46
CA LEU A 8 -6.87 26.77 -30.15
C LEU A 8 -7.90 27.02 -29.03
N SER A 9 -8.80 26.04 -28.80
CA SER A 9 -9.58 25.96 -27.54
C SER A 9 -10.26 24.61 -27.31
N ALA A 10 -9.67 23.51 -27.80
CA ALA A 10 -10.17 22.16 -27.52
C ALA A 10 -9.22 21.32 -26.64
N ILE A 11 -8.44 21.98 -25.78
CA ILE A 11 -7.61 21.33 -24.77
C ILE A 11 -7.91 21.99 -23.42
N ALA A 12 -9.01 21.61 -22.78
CA ALA A 12 -9.26 21.74 -21.33
C ALA A 12 -10.73 21.42 -21.01
N LYS A 13 -11.12 20.17 -21.20
CA LYS A 13 -12.29 19.62 -20.49
C LYS A 13 -11.95 18.21 -20.05
N PHE A 14 -10.83 18.06 -19.36
CA PHE A 14 -10.74 16.97 -18.40
C PHE A 14 -11.87 17.20 -17.40
N PRO A 15 -12.82 16.27 -17.23
CA PRO A 15 -13.72 16.37 -16.10
C PRO A 15 -12.82 16.34 -14.87
N THR A 16 -12.75 17.46 -14.15
CA THR A 16 -12.24 17.47 -12.79
C THR A 16 -13.22 16.61 -11.99
N VAL A 17 -12.99 15.30 -12.01
CA VAL A 17 -13.68 14.38 -11.13
C VAL A 17 -13.42 14.92 -9.73
N PRO A 18 -14.46 15.37 -9.00
CA PRO A 18 -14.23 16.03 -7.73
C PRO A 18 -13.48 15.05 -6.82
N ILE A 19 -12.49 15.53 -6.07
CA ILE A 19 -11.70 14.69 -5.13
C ILE A 19 -12.63 13.85 -4.23
N ARG A 20 -13.84 14.36 -3.93
CA ARG A 20 -14.91 13.66 -3.22
C ARG A 20 -15.38 12.36 -3.89
N PHE A 21 -15.41 12.28 -5.22
CA PHE A 21 -15.79 11.08 -5.97
C PHE A 21 -14.69 10.03 -5.90
N PHE A 22 -13.43 10.42 -6.07
CA PHE A 22 -12.29 9.51 -5.87
C PHE A 22 -12.21 8.99 -4.44
N ARG A 23 -12.50 9.84 -3.45
CA ARG A 23 -12.56 9.42 -2.04
C ARG A 23 -13.70 8.43 -1.77
N LYS A 24 -14.87 8.58 -2.41
CA LYS A 24 -15.97 7.60 -2.34
C LYS A 24 -15.64 6.28 -3.02
N ALA A 25 -15.02 6.31 -4.20
CA ALA A 25 -14.59 5.10 -4.89
C ALA A 25 -13.46 4.37 -4.11
N SER A 26 -12.53 5.13 -3.52
CA SER A 26 -11.50 4.60 -2.64
C SER A 26 -12.11 3.98 -1.38
N GLN A 27 -13.14 4.59 -0.80
CA GLN A 27 -13.86 4.02 0.33
C GLN A 27 -14.56 2.71 -0.03
N ALA A 28 -15.24 2.65 -1.17
CA ALA A 28 -15.84 1.40 -1.65
C ALA A 28 -14.78 0.31 -1.89
N HIS A 29 -13.61 0.67 -2.42
CA HIS A 29 -12.49 -0.26 -2.59
C HIS A 29 -11.91 -0.72 -1.24
N CYS A 30 -11.95 0.13 -0.22
CA CYS A 30 -11.61 -0.18 1.16
C CYS A 30 -12.53 -1.26 1.74
N GLU A 31 -13.84 -1.02 1.59
CA GLU A 31 -14.89 -1.94 2.04
C GLU A 31 -14.77 -3.31 1.33
N GLN A 32 -14.37 -3.33 0.05
CA GLN A 32 -14.13 -4.57 -0.69
C GLN A 32 -12.89 -5.35 -0.21
N GLN A 33 -11.86 -4.66 0.32
CA GLN A 33 -10.68 -5.33 0.89
C GLN A 33 -11.01 -6.06 2.20
N GLU A 34 -11.98 -5.59 2.99
CA GLU A 34 -12.42 -6.29 4.19
C GLU A 34 -13.22 -7.58 3.88
N GLU A 35 -14.09 -7.57 2.87
CA GLU A 35 -14.82 -8.78 2.45
C GLU A 35 -13.89 -9.92 1.97
N ALA A 36 -12.77 -9.56 1.35
CA ALA A 36 -11.76 -10.53 0.94
C ALA A 36 -11.13 -11.24 2.16
N LEU A 37 -10.96 -10.57 3.29
CA LEU A 37 -10.40 -11.17 4.51
C LEU A 37 -11.44 -12.03 5.25
N HIS A 38 -12.71 -11.62 5.24
CA HIS A 38 -13.80 -12.35 5.90
C HIS A 38 -14.25 -13.60 5.12
N SER A 39 -14.15 -13.60 3.79
CA SER A 39 -14.48 -14.77 2.96
C SER A 39 -13.46 -15.94 3.06
N PHE A 40 -12.26 -15.71 3.60
CA PHE A 40 -11.29 -16.78 3.91
C PHE A 40 -11.48 -17.40 5.32
N LEU A 41 -12.30 -16.82 6.20
CA LEU A 41 -12.47 -17.30 7.57
C LEU A 41 -13.40 -18.53 7.76
N PRO A 42 -14.37 -18.91 6.90
CA PRO A 42 -15.21 -20.06 7.20
C PRO A 42 -14.58 -21.42 6.84
N MET A 43 -13.46 -21.47 6.09
CA MET A 43 -12.85 -22.74 5.69
C MET A 43 -11.82 -23.30 6.69
N ALA A 44 -11.48 -22.55 7.75
CA ALA A 44 -10.52 -22.99 8.77
C ALA A 44 -11.14 -23.88 9.87
N SER A 45 -12.47 -24.03 9.92
CA SER A 45 -13.15 -24.77 11.00
C SER A 45 -13.28 -26.28 10.73
N LEU A 46 -13.19 -26.73 9.46
CA LEU A 46 -13.39 -28.14 9.12
C LEU A 46 -12.12 -29.01 9.19
N LEU A 47 -10.93 -28.39 9.22
CA LEU A 47 -9.65 -29.13 9.15
C LEU A 47 -9.07 -29.49 10.52
N LYS A 48 -9.67 -29.04 11.63
CA LYS A 48 -9.14 -29.31 12.98
C LYS A 48 -9.45 -30.71 13.52
N THR A 49 -10.31 -31.49 12.86
CA THR A 49 -10.78 -32.80 13.38
C THR A 49 -10.04 -34.01 12.80
N LEU A 50 -9.11 -33.85 11.85
CA LEU A 50 -8.40 -34.99 11.23
C LEU A 50 -6.87 -34.97 11.37
N ALA A 51 -6.27 -33.95 11.99
CA ALA A 51 -4.82 -33.88 12.18
C ALA A 51 -4.28 -34.66 13.40
N LYS A 52 -4.93 -35.77 13.75
CA LYS A 52 -4.40 -36.73 14.74
C LYS A 52 -4.48 -38.14 14.20
N GLN A 53 -3.80 -38.40 13.07
CA GLN A 53 -3.26 -39.70 12.70
C GLN A 53 -2.38 -39.60 11.43
N SER A 54 -1.34 -40.42 11.40
CA SER A 54 -0.42 -40.73 10.29
C SER A 54 0.55 -39.66 9.77
N SER A 55 1.79 -39.81 10.24
CA SER A 55 3.05 -39.78 9.51
C SER A 55 3.01 -39.75 7.97
N GLY A 56 3.81 -38.86 7.39
CA GLY A 56 4.43 -39.08 6.07
C GLY A 56 3.86 -38.30 4.88
N LEU A 57 4.77 -37.58 4.21
CA LEU A 57 4.77 -37.13 2.80
C LEU A 57 4.06 -35.81 2.43
N VAL A 58 4.93 -34.93 1.89
CA VAL A 58 4.78 -33.87 0.87
C VAL A 58 3.38 -33.41 0.46
N GLY A 59 3.15 -32.10 0.56
CA GLY A 59 1.99 -31.44 -0.05
C GLY A 59 2.03 -29.93 0.14
N SER A 60 2.41 -29.22 -0.91
CA SER A 60 2.33 -27.77 -1.07
C SER A 60 0.99 -27.20 -0.59
N SER A 61 1.01 -26.15 0.24
CA SER A 61 -0.13 -25.25 0.37
C SER A 61 0.29 -23.88 0.93
N THR A 62 -0.02 -22.85 0.12
CA THR A 62 -0.47 -21.50 0.51
C THR A 62 0.45 -20.63 1.40
N PRO A 63 0.87 -19.44 0.94
CA PRO A 63 1.54 -18.48 1.80
C PRO A 63 0.52 -17.87 2.78
N THR A 64 0.43 -18.42 3.98
CA THR A 64 -0.05 -17.64 5.12
C THR A 64 1.00 -16.56 5.35
N ALA A 65 0.69 -15.34 4.94
CA ALA A 65 1.58 -14.18 5.05
C ALA A 65 1.69 -13.72 6.52
N THR A 66 2.15 -14.59 7.41
CA THR A 66 2.87 -14.15 8.59
C THR A 66 4.18 -13.59 8.06
N ARG A 67 4.26 -12.24 7.96
CA ARG A 67 5.46 -11.56 7.51
C ARG A 67 6.58 -11.85 8.51
N ASN A 68 7.30 -12.95 8.30
CA ASN A 68 8.46 -13.34 9.09
C ASN A 68 9.53 -12.25 8.92
N PHE A 69 9.58 -11.35 9.90
CA PHE A 69 10.41 -10.15 9.92
C PHE A 69 11.91 -10.47 9.73
N SER A 70 12.37 -11.64 10.18
CA SER A 70 13.77 -12.04 10.11
C SER A 70 14.25 -12.43 8.71
N LEU A 71 13.45 -13.16 7.93
CA LEU A 71 13.80 -13.56 6.55
C LEU A 71 13.73 -12.38 5.58
N VAL A 72 12.78 -11.48 5.80
CA VAL A 72 12.61 -10.27 4.99
C VAL A 72 13.80 -9.32 5.18
N SER A 73 14.36 -9.21 6.39
CA SER A 73 15.56 -8.39 6.64
C SER A 73 16.77 -8.84 5.79
N SER A 74 17.00 -10.15 5.67
CA SER A 74 18.08 -10.69 4.83
C SER A 74 17.86 -10.42 3.34
N GLN A 75 16.63 -10.55 2.84
CA GLN A 75 16.32 -10.27 1.43
C GLN A 75 16.39 -8.77 1.08
N ILE A 76 16.06 -7.91 2.03
CA ILE A 76 16.11 -6.45 1.86
C ILE A 76 17.55 -5.96 1.72
N SER A 77 18.44 -6.42 2.60
CA SER A 77 19.87 -6.11 2.53
C SER A 77 20.49 -6.59 1.20
N GLN A 78 20.07 -7.77 0.73
CA GLN A 78 20.48 -8.33 -0.57
C GLN A 78 20.02 -7.47 -1.75
N HIS A 79 18.84 -6.86 -1.68
CA HIS A 79 18.34 -6.02 -2.77
C HIS A 79 19.17 -4.73 -2.92
N THR A 80 19.42 -3.99 -1.83
CA THR A 80 20.22 -2.75 -1.87
C THR A 80 21.69 -3.03 -2.16
N GLY A 81 22.25 -4.11 -1.59
CA GLY A 81 23.63 -4.50 -1.83
C GLY A 81 23.94 -4.90 -3.28
N LYS A 82 22.93 -5.21 -4.09
CA LYS A 82 23.11 -5.56 -5.51
C LYS A 82 23.50 -4.37 -6.38
N TRP A 83 23.04 -3.16 -6.06
CA TRP A 83 23.19 -1.98 -6.92
C TRP A 83 23.88 -0.80 -6.23
N MET A 84 23.84 -0.72 -4.90
CA MET A 84 24.48 0.36 -4.15
C MET A 84 25.94 0.01 -3.87
N GLN A 85 26.86 0.69 -4.55
CA GLN A 85 28.31 0.46 -4.41
C GLN A 85 28.90 1.21 -3.21
N ASP A 86 28.38 2.41 -2.93
CA ASP A 86 28.80 3.23 -1.80
C ASP A 86 28.00 2.84 -0.55
N THR A 87 28.66 2.15 0.39
CA THR A 87 28.08 1.71 1.67
C THR A 87 28.40 2.65 2.83
N THR A 88 29.07 3.78 2.57
CA THR A 88 29.35 4.78 3.61
C THR A 88 28.11 5.58 3.98
N LYS A 89 27.15 5.68 3.05
CA LYS A 89 25.85 6.33 3.25
C LYS A 89 24.79 5.28 3.57
N LYS A 90 23.80 5.67 4.37
CA LYS A 90 22.64 4.83 4.69
C LYS A 90 21.90 4.46 3.42
N SER A 91 21.43 3.22 3.35
CA SER A 91 20.62 2.77 2.22
C SER A 91 19.26 3.47 2.20
N PRO A 92 18.60 3.64 1.04
CA PRO A 92 17.25 4.23 1.00
C PRO A 92 16.24 3.51 1.88
N MET A 93 16.43 2.21 2.07
CA MET A 93 15.59 1.41 2.95
C MET A 93 15.82 1.74 4.44
N GLU A 94 17.07 2.00 4.84
CA GLU A 94 17.34 2.48 6.20
C GLU A 94 16.73 3.86 6.43
N LEU A 95 16.87 4.78 5.47
CA LEU A 95 16.34 6.13 5.57
C LEU A 95 14.81 6.16 5.76
N ILE A 96 14.06 5.36 4.99
CA ILE A 96 12.59 5.33 5.15
C ILE A 96 12.17 4.67 6.47
N ASN A 97 12.97 3.73 6.99
CA ASN A 97 12.67 3.08 8.26
C ASN A 97 12.86 4.00 9.47
N GLU A 98 13.72 5.02 9.36
CA GLU A 98 13.92 6.06 10.38
C GLU A 98 12.71 6.99 10.50
N ILE A 99 11.89 7.13 9.45
CA ILE A 99 10.73 8.01 9.45
C ILE A 99 9.57 7.33 10.21
N PRO A 100 9.02 7.94 11.29
CA PRO A 100 7.95 7.33 12.07
C PRO A 100 6.63 7.27 11.27
N PRO A 101 5.73 6.31 11.58
CA PRO A 101 4.40 6.28 10.98
C PRO A 101 3.60 7.56 11.25
N ILE A 102 2.98 8.09 10.20
CA ILE A 102 2.14 9.28 10.23
C ILE A 102 0.75 8.90 10.73
N LYS A 103 0.29 9.56 11.79
CA LYS A 103 -1.05 9.37 12.33
C LYS A 103 -2.06 10.20 11.55
N VAL A 104 -3.16 9.58 11.15
CA VAL A 104 -4.27 10.22 10.43
C VAL A 104 -5.57 9.88 11.13
N GLU A 105 -6.45 10.85 11.33
CA GLU A 105 -7.74 10.64 12.02
C GLU A 105 -8.74 9.84 11.17
N GLY A 106 -8.66 9.98 9.85
CA GLY A 106 -9.56 9.31 8.90
C GLY A 106 -9.18 7.86 8.61
N ARG A 107 -10.17 7.06 8.21
CA ARG A 107 -9.98 5.68 7.70
C ARG A 107 -9.19 5.60 6.39
N ILE A 108 -9.08 6.72 5.65
CA ILE A 108 -8.38 6.78 4.36
C ILE A 108 -7.38 7.95 4.41
N ALA A 109 -6.12 7.64 4.14
CA ALA A 109 -5.06 8.63 3.93
C ALA A 109 -4.86 8.89 2.43
N ALA A 110 -4.56 10.12 2.05
CA ALA A 110 -4.15 10.48 0.69
C ALA A 110 -2.67 10.87 0.71
N CYS A 111 -1.84 10.12 -0.02
CA CYS A 111 -0.40 10.39 -0.12
C CYS A 111 -0.10 11.00 -1.50
N GLU A 112 0.41 12.23 -1.50
CA GLU A 112 0.80 12.97 -2.70
C GLU A 112 2.33 12.97 -2.92
N GLY A 113 3.10 12.47 -1.94
CA GLY A 113 4.56 12.34 -1.96
C GLY A 113 5.34 13.59 -1.57
N ASP A 114 4.87 14.78 -1.97
CA ASP A 114 5.48 16.08 -1.63
C ASP A 114 4.37 17.11 -1.29
N THR A 115 4.75 18.26 -0.74
CA THR A 115 3.88 19.43 -0.60
C THR A 115 3.37 19.93 -1.95
N ASN A 116 4.18 19.77 -3.01
CA ASN A 116 3.74 20.05 -4.37
C ASN A 116 3.31 18.75 -5.08
N PRO A 117 2.02 18.57 -5.40
CA PRO A 117 1.52 17.34 -6.03
C PRO A 117 2.10 17.09 -7.42
N ALA A 118 2.72 18.09 -8.06
CA ALA A 118 3.40 17.92 -9.35
C ALA A 118 4.81 17.29 -9.25
N LEU A 119 5.43 17.30 -8.07
CA LEU A 119 6.79 16.77 -7.85
C LEU A 119 6.82 15.41 -7.17
N GLY A 120 5.69 15.00 -6.57
CA GLY A 120 5.57 13.72 -5.92
C GLY A 120 5.20 12.57 -6.87
N HIS A 121 4.40 11.64 -6.36
CA HIS A 121 3.88 10.50 -7.11
C HIS A 121 2.37 10.64 -7.35
N PRO A 122 1.78 9.82 -8.23
CA PRO A 122 0.32 9.79 -8.38
C PRO A 122 -0.36 9.58 -7.03
N ILE A 123 -1.43 10.35 -6.78
CA ILE A 123 -2.13 10.35 -5.49
C ILE A 123 -2.58 8.93 -5.16
N GLU A 124 -2.05 8.39 -4.07
CA GLU A 124 -2.43 7.07 -3.55
C GLU A 124 -3.38 7.24 -2.37
N PHE A 125 -4.57 6.64 -2.48
CA PHE A 125 -5.51 6.55 -1.37
C PHE A 125 -5.31 5.23 -0.64
N ILE A 126 -4.99 5.31 0.66
CA ILE A 126 -4.53 4.19 1.48
C ILE A 126 -5.56 3.95 2.59
N CYS A 127 -6.01 2.69 2.69
CA CYS A 127 -6.91 2.22 3.74
C CYS A 127 -6.18 1.95 5.05
N LEU A 128 -6.71 2.49 6.15
CA LEU A 128 -6.13 2.41 7.49
C LEU A 128 -6.98 1.59 8.47
N ASP A 129 -7.94 0.81 7.98
CA ASP A 129 -8.83 -0.01 8.81
C ASP A 129 -8.08 -1.16 9.51
N LEU A 130 -6.95 -1.59 8.94
CA LEU A 130 -6.07 -2.58 9.56
C LEU A 130 -5.25 -1.96 10.70
N LYS A 131 -5.02 -2.75 11.76
CA LYS A 131 -4.20 -2.33 12.90
C LYS A 131 -2.72 -2.11 12.55
N GLU A 132 -2.24 -2.77 11.50
CA GLU A 132 -0.86 -2.62 11.03
C GLU A 132 -0.69 -1.33 10.22
N PRO A 133 0.49 -0.66 10.32
CA PRO A 133 0.76 0.54 9.53
C PRO A 133 0.71 0.22 8.03
N ALA A 134 -0.15 0.92 7.30
CA ALA A 134 -0.23 0.82 5.86
C ALA A 134 0.88 1.63 5.20
N VAL A 135 1.50 1.09 4.15
CA VAL A 135 2.66 1.69 3.49
C VAL A 135 2.24 2.23 2.12
N CYS A 136 2.60 3.48 1.83
CA CYS A 136 2.49 4.04 0.48
C CYS A 136 3.46 3.31 -0.46
N LYS A 137 2.98 2.83 -1.61
CA LYS A 137 3.77 2.04 -2.56
C LYS A 137 4.86 2.84 -3.24
N TYR A 138 4.68 4.15 -3.35
CA TYR A 138 5.59 5.04 -4.04
C TYR A 138 6.65 5.62 -3.11
N CYS A 139 6.23 6.31 -2.04
CA CYS A 139 7.15 6.93 -1.09
C CYS A 139 7.66 6.00 0.02
N GLY A 140 6.98 4.88 0.29
CA GLY A 140 7.29 4.02 1.44
C GLY A 140 6.88 4.60 2.80
N LEU A 141 6.22 5.76 2.82
CA LEU A 141 5.71 6.37 4.06
C LEU A 141 4.65 5.47 4.69
N ARG A 142 4.69 5.39 6.02
CA ARG A 142 3.79 4.57 6.84
C ARG A 142 2.68 5.44 7.40
N PHE A 143 1.45 4.96 7.32
CA PHE A 143 0.26 5.63 7.85
C PHE A 143 -0.44 4.72 8.85
N VAL A 144 -0.95 5.31 9.93
CA VAL A 144 -1.73 4.63 10.96
C VAL A 144 -2.97 5.46 11.29
N GLN A 145 -4.08 4.80 11.55
CA GLN A 145 -5.27 5.50 12.04
C GLN A 145 -5.08 5.87 13.53
N ASP A 146 -5.33 7.13 13.88
CA ASP A 146 -5.35 7.54 15.28
C ASP A 146 -6.69 7.12 15.90
N HIS A 147 -6.69 6.01 16.63
CA HIS A 147 -7.85 5.56 17.39
C HIS A 147 -7.86 6.32 18.71
N HIS A 148 -8.55 7.45 18.75
CA HIS A 148 -8.88 8.12 20.00
C HIS A 148 -9.74 7.16 20.84
N HIS A 149 -9.17 6.69 21.95
CA HIS A 149 -9.89 5.99 23.01
C HIS A 149 -10.49 6.98 23.99
#